data_AF-A0A8T1WHM4-F1
#
_entry.id   AF-A0A8T1WHM4-F1
#
_cell.length_a   1.000
_cell.length_b   1.000
_cell.length_c   1.000
_cell.angle_alpha   90.00
_cell.angle_beta   90.00
_cell.angle_gamma   90.00
#
_symmetry.space_group_name_H-M   'P 1'
#
loop_
_entity.id
_entity.type
_entity.pdbx_description
1 polymer ?
#
loop_
_entity_poly.entity_id
_entity_poly.type
_entity_poly.pdbx_seq_one_letter_code
_entity_poly.pdbx_strand_id
1 'polypeptide(L)'
;MASSDLRFQSTAWLLLERKTTFYSPRYRQERVSVRCQVLPFWPQPQVVLQLGPSEYLVLQASPGDACGRSGDPKESKKLLQLTVRPLDDVKRAQLYQTAARAQALDVFVDAEHTRERLLRCLSGDERGAAPDLGKKLLDGAFAALESAQKSAESGEALGLYKEAERGFWEAEKLLADDRSRELLRARRGDLQRTIRGLEKAAEAPPAPAPAATVAVPVAEAAWTPPAMDISARLEELRRFAAQQESAQVQAQQENRTDLATRLAALKHEKAGPAPPVDDLAQRLRRLKGDSDKGGATASAAGDAELERKSAADRIIEQVTDEIALGLEEEETDESKELDESDSDSKSESSSSGDSSTDSCKRCTRANGGSSTKKK
;
A
#
# COMPACT_ATOMS: atom_id res chain seq x y z
N MET A 1 7.77 29.59 -10.42
CA MET A 1 7.87 28.28 -11.08
C MET A 1 7.16 27.27 -10.19
N ALA A 2 6.08 26.65 -10.67
CA ALA A 2 5.33 25.70 -9.85
C ALA A 2 6.08 24.37 -9.85
N SER A 3 6.68 24.00 -8.71
CA SER A 3 7.19 22.64 -8.50
C SER A 3 6.01 21.68 -8.53
N SER A 4 5.93 20.85 -9.56
CA SER A 4 4.99 19.75 -9.63
C SER A 4 5.70 18.49 -9.18
N ASP A 5 5.37 18.00 -7.98
CA ASP A 5 5.95 16.77 -7.47
C ASP A 5 5.19 15.58 -8.05
N LEU A 6 5.86 14.86 -8.97
CA LEU A 6 5.33 13.62 -9.54
C LEU A 6 5.38 12.52 -8.48
N ARG A 7 4.20 12.05 -8.04
CA ARG A 7 4.07 11.03 -6.99
C ARG A 7 3.93 9.61 -7.54
N PHE A 8 3.34 9.48 -8.73
CA PHE A 8 3.05 8.19 -9.32
C PHE A 8 3.00 8.27 -10.84
N GLN A 9 3.48 7.22 -11.51
CA GLN A 9 3.35 7.03 -12.95
C GLN A 9 3.21 5.55 -13.24
N SER A 10 2.18 5.17 -14.00
CA SER A 10 1.92 3.79 -14.41
C SER A 10 1.01 3.73 -15.65
N THR A 11 0.57 2.53 -15.99
CA THR A 11 -0.50 2.27 -16.94
C THR A 11 -1.79 1.96 -16.20
N ALA A 12 -2.89 2.51 -16.69
CA ALA A 12 -4.23 2.18 -16.25
C ALA A 12 -5.08 1.74 -17.45
N TRP A 13 -6.19 1.09 -17.16
CA TRP A 13 -7.11 0.55 -18.15
C TRP A 13 -8.48 1.18 -17.93
N LEU A 14 -9.07 1.68 -19.00
CA LEU A 14 -10.43 2.21 -19.01
C LEU A 14 -11.35 1.21 -19.69
N LEU A 15 -12.43 0.86 -19.01
CA LEU A 15 -13.43 -0.06 -19.56
C LEU A 15 -14.22 0.65 -20.66
N LEU A 16 -14.13 0.14 -21.88
CA LEU A 16 -14.90 0.63 -23.02
C LEU A 16 -16.24 -0.11 -23.12
N GLU A 17 -16.18 -1.44 -23.02
CA GLU A 17 -17.34 -2.32 -23.15
C GLU A 17 -17.28 -3.37 -22.06
N ARG A 18 -18.40 -3.59 -21.38
CA ARG A 18 -18.55 -4.69 -20.40
C ARG A 18 -18.53 -6.04 -21.11
N LYS A 19 -18.34 -7.10 -20.32
CA LYS A 19 -18.54 -8.46 -20.80
C LYS A 19 -19.94 -8.61 -21.36
N THR A 20 -20.02 -9.25 -22.52
CA THR A 20 -21.27 -9.71 -23.12
C THR A 20 -21.24 -11.24 -23.20
N THR A 21 -22.33 -11.84 -23.65
CA THR A 21 -22.39 -13.30 -23.88
C THR A 21 -21.37 -13.76 -24.92
N PHE A 22 -21.00 -12.90 -25.87
CA PHE A 22 -20.13 -13.24 -27.00
C PHE A 22 -18.69 -12.75 -26.88
N TYR A 23 -18.44 -11.72 -26.06
CA TYR A 23 -17.12 -11.08 -25.96
C TYR A 23 -16.71 -10.79 -24.52
N SER A 24 -15.39 -10.90 -24.28
CA SER A 24 -14.75 -10.43 -23.05
C SER A 24 -14.82 -8.90 -22.94
N PRO A 25 -14.71 -8.33 -21.73
CA PRO A 25 -14.68 -6.87 -21.57
C PRO A 25 -13.54 -6.25 -22.37
N ARG A 26 -13.82 -5.11 -23.00
CA ARG A 26 -12.82 -4.36 -23.77
C ARG A 26 -12.27 -3.21 -22.96
N TYR A 27 -10.94 -3.13 -22.95
CA TYR A 27 -10.21 -2.10 -22.22
C TYR A 27 -9.38 -1.25 -23.17
N ARG A 28 -9.30 0.04 -22.87
CA ARG A 28 -8.32 0.95 -23.46
C ARG A 28 -7.19 1.17 -22.47
N GLN A 29 -5.96 0.94 -22.90
CA GLN A 29 -4.79 1.25 -22.10
C GLN A 29 -4.48 2.75 -22.18
N GLU A 30 -4.33 3.39 -21.03
CA GLU A 30 -3.93 4.79 -20.93
C GLU A 30 -2.80 4.97 -19.91
N ARG A 31 -1.99 6.01 -20.12
CA ARG A 31 -0.97 6.40 -19.15
C ARG A 31 -1.65 7.16 -18.02
N VAL A 32 -1.34 6.76 -16.79
CA VAL A 32 -1.83 7.41 -15.59
C VAL A 32 -0.65 8.02 -14.84
N SER A 33 -0.78 9.27 -14.42
CA SER A 33 0.18 9.90 -13.52
C SER A 33 -0.52 10.76 -12.49
N VAL A 34 0.05 10.80 -11.29
CA VAL A 34 -0.47 11.58 -10.17
C VAL A 34 0.61 12.57 -9.76
N ARG A 35 0.23 13.84 -9.70
CA ARG A 35 1.11 14.92 -9.27
C ARG A 35 0.43 15.76 -8.21
N CYS A 36 1.23 16.28 -7.29
CA CYS A 36 0.78 17.27 -6.32
C CYS A 36 1.15 18.65 -6.86
N GLN A 37 0.17 19.55 -6.98
CA GLN A 37 0.40 20.88 -7.54
C GLN A 37 -0.40 21.93 -6.76
N VAL A 38 0.26 23.04 -6.45
CA VAL A 38 -0.42 24.25 -5.96
C VAL A 38 -1.04 24.97 -7.15
N LEU A 39 -2.38 25.09 -7.13
CA LEU A 39 -3.12 25.78 -8.17
C LEU A 39 -3.24 27.28 -7.81
N PRO A 40 -3.26 28.21 -8.78
CA PRO A 40 -3.21 29.65 -8.51
C PRO A 40 -4.35 30.17 -7.60
N PHE A 41 -5.47 29.47 -7.61
CA PHE A 41 -6.70 29.84 -6.90
C PHE A 41 -6.94 29.03 -5.61
N TRP A 42 -6.02 28.13 -5.24
CA TRP A 42 -6.08 27.42 -3.96
C TRP A 42 -4.77 27.54 -3.18
N PRO A 43 -4.85 27.87 -1.87
CA PRO A 43 -3.66 27.97 -1.02
C PRO A 43 -3.07 26.60 -0.69
N GLN A 44 -3.88 25.54 -0.73
CA GLN A 44 -3.45 24.17 -0.42
C GLN A 44 -3.08 23.40 -1.69
N PRO A 45 -2.02 22.58 -1.65
CA PRO A 45 -1.64 21.73 -2.77
C PRO A 45 -2.75 20.71 -3.06
N GLN A 46 -3.11 20.58 -4.33
CA GLN A 46 -4.15 19.67 -4.79
C GLN A 46 -3.54 18.48 -5.52
N VAL A 47 -4.19 17.33 -5.41
CA VAL A 47 -3.81 16.11 -6.13
C VAL A 47 -4.45 16.14 -7.52
N VAL A 48 -3.61 16.17 -8.54
CA VAL A 48 -4.02 16.17 -9.95
C VAL A 48 -3.67 14.81 -10.57
N LEU A 49 -4.69 14.16 -11.11
CA LEU A 49 -4.60 12.93 -11.88
C LEU A 49 -4.58 13.29 -13.37
N GLN A 50 -3.54 12.88 -14.07
CA GLN A 50 -3.48 12.92 -15.52
C GLN A 50 -3.72 11.51 -16.06
N LEU A 51 -4.75 11.38 -16.89
CA LEU A 51 -5.17 10.16 -17.54
C LEU A 51 -5.20 10.41 -19.05
N GLY A 52 -4.19 9.91 -19.75
CA GLY A 52 -3.97 10.22 -21.16
C GLY A 52 -3.76 11.74 -21.39
N PRO A 53 -4.54 12.38 -22.28
CA PRO A 53 -4.47 13.81 -22.52
C PRO A 53 -5.25 14.65 -21.49
N SER A 54 -6.09 14.02 -20.67
CA SER A 54 -7.02 14.72 -19.79
C SER A 54 -6.46 14.85 -18.37
N GLU A 55 -6.69 16.01 -17.76
CA GLU A 55 -6.28 16.31 -16.39
C GLU A 55 -7.49 16.48 -15.49
N TYR A 56 -7.43 15.87 -14.32
CA TYR A 56 -8.51 15.81 -13.35
C TYR A 56 -8.00 16.18 -11.97
N LEU A 57 -8.80 16.93 -11.24
CA LEU A 57 -8.63 17.13 -9.81
C LEU A 57 -9.37 16.03 -9.06
N VAL A 58 -8.66 15.33 -8.18
CA VAL A 58 -9.22 14.18 -7.46
C VAL A 58 -9.81 14.66 -6.13
N LEU A 59 -11.09 14.36 -5.91
CA LEU A 59 -11.79 14.70 -4.67
C LEU A 59 -11.80 13.52 -3.71
N GLN A 60 -12.13 12.33 -4.23
CA GLN A 60 -12.21 11.10 -3.46
C GLN A 60 -11.74 9.92 -4.32
N ALA A 61 -11.13 8.94 -3.66
CA ALA A 61 -10.68 7.71 -4.29
C ALA A 61 -11.00 6.53 -3.37
N SER A 62 -11.62 5.49 -3.92
CA SER A 62 -11.96 4.28 -3.19
C SER A 62 -11.69 3.03 -4.02
N PRO A 63 -11.38 1.90 -3.36
CA PRO A 63 -11.36 0.60 -4.03
C PRO A 63 -12.77 0.22 -4.50
N GLY A 64 -12.90 -0.24 -5.74
CA GLY A 64 -14.16 -0.74 -6.30
C GLY A 64 -14.11 -2.24 -6.60
N ASP A 65 -15.28 -2.82 -6.91
CA ASP A 65 -15.40 -4.20 -7.39
C ASP A 65 -15.26 -4.28 -8.92
N ALA A 66 -14.14 -4.85 -9.38
CA ALA A 66 -13.85 -5.00 -10.80
C ALA A 66 -14.75 -6.04 -11.48
N CYS A 67 -15.14 -7.11 -10.77
CA CYS A 67 -15.96 -8.18 -11.32
C CYS A 67 -17.39 -7.67 -11.58
N GLY A 68 -18.00 -7.01 -10.58
CA GLY A 68 -19.32 -6.40 -10.73
C GLY A 68 -19.36 -5.33 -11.83
N ARG A 69 -18.30 -4.52 -11.97
CA ARG A 69 -18.28 -3.45 -12.97
C ARG A 69 -18.03 -3.94 -14.40
N SER A 70 -17.13 -4.91 -14.57
CA SER A 70 -16.82 -5.50 -15.88
C SER A 70 -17.87 -6.53 -16.33
N GLY A 71 -18.61 -7.13 -15.39
CA GLY A 71 -19.51 -8.26 -15.65
C GLY A 71 -18.76 -9.59 -15.82
N ASP A 72 -17.43 -9.63 -15.63
CA ASP A 72 -16.64 -10.85 -15.72
C ASP A 72 -16.24 -11.38 -14.34
N PRO A 73 -16.73 -12.57 -13.91
CA PRO A 73 -16.28 -13.17 -12.65
C PRO A 73 -14.80 -13.57 -12.67
N LYS A 74 -14.18 -13.64 -13.86
CA LYS A 74 -12.75 -13.93 -14.03
C LYS A 74 -11.89 -12.67 -14.19
N GLU A 75 -12.43 -11.48 -13.88
CA GLU A 75 -11.68 -10.23 -14.02
C GLU A 75 -10.44 -10.23 -13.12
N SER A 76 -9.26 -10.07 -13.74
CA SER A 76 -7.98 -10.03 -13.03
C SER A 76 -7.59 -8.62 -12.61
N LYS A 77 -8.09 -7.60 -13.33
CA LYS A 77 -7.80 -6.20 -13.01
C LYS A 77 -8.52 -5.76 -11.74
N LYS A 78 -7.97 -4.74 -11.11
CA LYS A 78 -8.45 -4.15 -9.85
C LYS A 78 -9.01 -2.77 -10.13
N LEU A 79 -10.22 -2.53 -9.68
CA LEU A 79 -10.94 -1.28 -9.92
C LEU A 79 -10.65 -0.26 -8.82
N LEU A 80 -10.47 1.00 -9.24
CA LEU A 80 -10.55 2.19 -8.42
C LEU A 80 -11.73 3.03 -8.91
N GLN A 81 -12.56 3.47 -7.97
CA GLN A 81 -13.63 4.43 -8.21
C GLN A 81 -13.15 5.79 -7.72
N LEU A 82 -13.16 6.76 -8.62
CA LEU A 82 -12.66 8.11 -8.35
C LEU A 82 -13.79 9.10 -8.53
N THR A 83 -13.94 10.02 -7.59
CA THR A 83 -14.75 11.22 -7.80
C THR A 83 -13.81 12.36 -8.17
N VAL A 84 -13.95 12.88 -9.38
CA VAL A 84 -13.02 13.83 -9.98
C VAL A 84 -13.71 15.03 -10.58
N ARG A 85 -12.97 16.12 -10.79
CA ARG A 85 -13.41 17.30 -11.57
C ARG A 85 -12.42 17.55 -12.70
N PRO A 86 -12.85 17.68 -13.96
CA PRO A 86 -11.93 18.04 -15.05
C PRO A 86 -11.25 19.37 -14.75
N LEU A 87 -9.92 19.43 -14.87
CA LEU A 87 -9.16 20.61 -14.45
C LEU A 87 -9.52 21.85 -15.27
N ASP A 88 -9.82 21.68 -16.56
CA ASP A 88 -10.27 22.78 -17.42
C ASP A 88 -11.65 23.29 -17.02
N ASP A 89 -12.52 22.41 -16.52
CA ASP A 89 -13.80 22.82 -15.97
C ASP A 89 -13.62 23.59 -14.66
N VAL A 90 -12.73 23.15 -13.78
CA VAL A 90 -12.37 23.89 -12.55
C VAL A 90 -11.83 25.28 -12.86
N LYS A 91 -10.93 25.41 -13.85
CA LYS A 91 -10.38 26.70 -14.27
C LYS A 91 -11.49 27.63 -14.81
N ARG A 92 -12.38 27.11 -15.65
CA ARG A 92 -13.52 27.89 -16.19
C ARG A 92 -14.49 28.27 -15.08
N ALA A 93 -14.83 27.34 -14.20
CA ALA A 93 -15.72 27.57 -13.07
C ALA A 93 -15.17 28.65 -12.14
N GLN A 94 -13.86 28.67 -11.90
CA GLN A 94 -13.20 29.75 -11.17
C GLN A 94 -13.30 31.09 -11.92
N LEU A 95 -12.98 31.10 -13.22
CA LEU A 95 -13.00 32.33 -14.03
C LEU A 95 -14.39 32.98 -14.07
N TYR A 96 -15.45 32.18 -14.18
CA TYR A 96 -16.83 32.65 -14.28
C TYR A 96 -17.60 32.58 -12.94
N GLN A 97 -16.93 32.21 -11.84
CA GLN A 97 -17.53 32.04 -10.51
C GLN A 97 -18.74 31.09 -10.48
N THR A 98 -18.67 30.00 -11.24
CA THR A 98 -19.70 28.94 -11.26
C THR A 98 -19.23 27.69 -10.51
N ALA A 99 -20.13 26.71 -10.34
CA ALA A 99 -19.79 25.43 -9.74
C ALA A 99 -19.11 24.50 -10.76
N ALA A 100 -17.96 23.92 -10.40
CA ALA A 100 -17.30 22.91 -11.22
C ALA A 100 -18.02 21.56 -11.13
N ARG A 101 -18.20 20.89 -12.27
CA ARG A 101 -18.92 19.61 -12.35
C ARG A 101 -18.07 18.47 -11.81
N ALA A 102 -18.63 17.69 -10.88
CA ALA A 102 -18.05 16.43 -10.44
C ALA A 102 -18.45 15.28 -11.37
N GLN A 103 -17.54 14.34 -11.57
CA GLN A 103 -17.71 13.15 -12.39
C GLN A 103 -17.16 11.93 -11.65
N ALA A 104 -17.84 10.79 -11.80
CA ALA A 104 -17.32 9.51 -11.34
C ALA A 104 -16.48 8.88 -12.46
N LEU A 105 -15.28 8.44 -12.14
CA LEU A 105 -14.33 7.85 -13.06
C LEU A 105 -13.89 6.48 -12.54
N ASP A 106 -14.05 5.45 -13.38
CA ASP A 106 -13.65 4.09 -13.09
C ASP A 106 -12.31 3.78 -13.76
N VAL A 107 -11.31 3.43 -12.96
CA VAL A 107 -9.94 3.17 -13.45
C VAL A 107 -9.51 1.77 -13.02
N PHE A 108 -9.10 0.95 -13.99
CA PHE A 108 -8.64 -0.42 -13.75
C PHE A 108 -7.12 -0.50 -13.76
N VAL A 109 -6.55 -1.34 -12.89
CA VAL A 109 -5.11 -1.54 -12.73
C VAL A 109 -4.83 -3.05 -12.65
N ASP A 110 -3.71 -3.52 -13.19
CA ASP A 110 -3.45 -4.97 -13.31
C ASP A 110 -3.19 -5.68 -11.98
N ALA A 111 -2.70 -4.97 -10.96
CA ALA A 111 -2.27 -5.57 -9.72
C ALA A 111 -2.71 -4.80 -8.47
N GLU A 112 -2.98 -5.55 -7.40
CA GLU A 112 -3.48 -5.03 -6.12
C GLU A 112 -2.49 -4.05 -5.47
N HIS A 113 -1.22 -4.40 -5.41
CA HIS A 113 -0.17 -3.52 -4.87
C HIS A 113 -0.06 -2.19 -5.65
N THR A 114 -0.35 -2.20 -6.95
CA THR A 114 -0.33 -0.98 -7.77
C THR A 114 -1.57 -0.14 -7.49
N ARG A 115 -2.73 -0.78 -7.30
CA ARG A 115 -3.96 -0.11 -6.85
C ARG A 115 -3.76 0.55 -5.49
N GLU A 116 -3.23 -0.17 -4.50
CA GLU A 116 -2.97 0.38 -3.15
C GLU A 116 -2.00 1.56 -3.19
N ARG A 117 -0.92 1.44 -3.98
CA ARG A 117 0.05 2.53 -4.18
C ARG A 117 -0.61 3.75 -4.80
N LEU A 118 -1.43 3.56 -5.84
CA LEU A 118 -2.16 4.64 -6.50
C LEU A 118 -3.15 5.30 -5.53
N LEU A 119 -3.96 4.52 -4.80
CA LEU A 119 -4.88 5.04 -3.77
C LEU A 119 -4.14 5.89 -2.74
N ARG A 120 -2.99 5.43 -2.24
CA ARG A 120 -2.16 6.19 -1.28
C ARG A 120 -1.71 7.53 -1.86
N CYS A 121 -1.26 7.54 -3.11
CA CYS A 121 -0.86 8.78 -3.80
C CYS A 121 -2.05 9.73 -4.02
N LEU A 122 -3.25 9.19 -4.28
CA LEU A 122 -4.48 9.93 -4.56
C LEU A 122 -5.12 10.55 -3.31
N SER A 123 -5.12 9.82 -2.19
CA SER A 123 -5.65 10.31 -0.91
C SER A 123 -4.82 11.43 -0.29
N GLY A 124 -3.70 11.82 -0.92
CA GLY A 124 -2.75 12.77 -0.36
C GLY A 124 -2.08 12.25 0.91
N ASP A 125 -2.22 10.95 1.20
CA ASP A 125 -1.75 10.33 2.43
C ASP A 125 -0.24 10.12 2.29
N GLU A 126 0.50 11.16 2.65
CA GLU A 126 1.96 11.20 2.80
C GLU A 126 2.47 10.17 3.85
N ARG A 127 1.65 9.24 4.33
CA ARG A 127 2.13 7.95 4.86
C ARG A 127 2.89 7.14 3.81
N GLY A 128 2.75 7.46 2.53
CA GLY A 128 3.65 7.01 1.46
C GLY A 128 5.01 7.72 1.42
N ALA A 129 5.17 8.84 2.12
CA ALA A 129 6.46 9.46 2.41
C ALA A 129 7.09 8.91 3.71
N ALA A 130 6.34 8.16 4.54
CA ALA A 130 6.88 7.42 5.68
C ALA A 130 7.99 6.40 5.32
N PRO A 131 7.96 5.66 4.19
CA PRO A 131 9.11 4.85 3.79
C PRO A 131 10.32 5.69 3.41
N ASP A 132 10.14 6.89 2.85
CA ASP A 132 11.27 7.77 2.52
C ASP A 132 11.78 8.52 3.75
N LEU A 133 10.91 8.84 4.71
CA LEU A 133 11.29 9.35 6.04
C LEU A 133 12.00 8.26 6.84
N GLY A 134 11.48 7.03 6.85
CA GLY A 134 12.09 5.87 7.48
C GLY A 134 13.44 5.54 6.87
N LYS A 135 13.57 5.58 5.55
CA LYS A 135 14.87 5.44 4.87
C LYS A 135 15.82 6.57 5.24
N LYS A 136 15.39 7.83 5.23
CA LYS A 136 16.23 8.97 5.65
C LYS A 136 16.68 8.86 7.12
N LEU A 137 15.80 8.38 8.00
CA LEU A 137 16.13 8.12 9.41
C LEU A 137 17.13 6.96 9.54
N LEU A 138 16.97 5.89 8.74
CA LEU A 138 17.92 4.78 8.71
C LEU A 138 19.28 5.20 8.14
N ASP A 139 19.30 5.90 7.01
CA ASP A 139 20.52 6.40 6.37
C ASP A 139 21.25 7.37 7.30
N GLY A 140 20.53 8.25 8.00
CA GLY A 140 21.07 9.12 9.04
C GLY A 140 21.62 8.34 10.24
N ALA A 141 20.91 7.30 10.70
CA ALA A 141 21.37 6.45 11.80
C ALA A 141 22.63 5.65 11.43
N PHE A 142 22.72 5.14 10.20
CA PHE A 142 23.92 4.47 9.69
C PHE A 142 25.08 5.46 9.53
N ALA A 143 24.84 6.66 9.01
CA ALA A 143 25.86 7.70 8.90
C ALA A 143 26.40 8.14 10.27
N ALA A 144 25.53 8.29 11.27
CA ALA A 144 25.93 8.57 12.65
C ALA A 144 26.76 7.43 13.24
N LEU A 145 26.37 6.17 12.99
CA LEU A 145 27.11 4.99 13.45
C LEU A 145 28.48 4.86 12.79
N GLU A 146 28.59 5.12 11.49
CA GLU A 146 29.88 5.16 10.80
C GLU A 146 30.77 6.29 11.32
N SER A 147 30.18 7.45 11.64
CA SER A 147 30.91 8.58 12.20
C SER A 147 31.40 8.27 13.62
N ALA A 148 30.58 7.60 14.43
CA ALA A 148 30.94 7.14 15.77
C ALA A 148 32.08 6.09 15.76
N GLN A 149 32.17 5.28 14.70
CA GLN A 149 33.26 4.32 14.52
C GLN A 149 34.58 4.98 14.09
N LYS A 150 34.49 6.14 13.41
CA LYS A 150 35.64 6.90 12.92
C LYS A 150 36.15 7.91 13.94
N SER A 151 35.32 8.33 14.90
CA SER A 151 35.70 9.29 15.93
C SER A 151 36.71 8.69 16.91
N ALA A 152 37.82 9.40 17.13
CA ALA A 152 38.85 9.03 18.11
C ALA A 152 38.49 9.45 19.55
N GLU A 153 37.57 10.40 19.71
CA GLU A 153 37.15 10.93 21.01
C GLU A 153 35.97 10.14 21.57
N SER A 154 36.15 9.58 22.78
CA SER A 154 35.14 8.75 23.45
C SER A 154 33.83 9.50 23.74
N GLY A 155 33.90 10.81 24.00
CA GLY A 155 32.72 11.64 24.28
C GLY A 155 31.86 11.91 23.04
N GLU A 156 32.48 12.30 21.92
CA GLU A 156 31.77 12.51 20.66
C GLU A 156 31.21 11.20 20.09
N ALA A 157 32.00 10.11 20.18
CA ALA A 157 31.55 8.77 19.78
C ALA A 157 30.28 8.35 20.52
N LEU A 158 30.22 8.61 21.83
CA LEU A 158 29.08 8.27 22.68
C LEU A 158 27.82 9.06 22.31
N GLY A 159 27.97 10.34 21.97
CA GLY A 159 26.88 11.16 21.43
C GLY A 159 26.33 10.59 20.12
N LEU A 160 27.20 10.26 19.17
CA LEU A 160 26.83 9.71 17.87
C LEU A 160 26.19 8.31 17.97
N TYR A 161 26.63 7.46 18.91
CA TYR A 161 25.97 6.18 19.17
C TYR A 161 24.54 6.35 19.73
N LYS A 162 24.31 7.35 20.60
CA LYS A 162 22.97 7.68 21.11
C LYS A 162 22.05 8.24 20.01
N GLU A 163 22.60 9.06 19.12
CA GLU A 163 21.87 9.57 17.95
C GLU A 163 21.48 8.44 16.99
N ALA A 164 22.40 7.52 16.71
CA ALA A 164 22.11 6.33 15.91
C ALA A 164 21.01 5.47 16.56
N GLU A 165 21.06 5.24 17.88
CA GLU A 165 20.03 4.48 18.60
C GLU A 165 18.64 5.13 18.47
N ARG A 166 18.56 6.46 18.60
CA ARG A 166 17.32 7.21 18.42
C ARG A 166 16.80 7.07 17.00
N GLY A 167 17.66 7.22 15.99
CA GLY A 167 17.28 7.06 14.58
C GLY A 167 16.73 5.67 14.27
N PHE A 168 17.35 4.60 14.80
CA PHE A 168 16.84 3.24 14.65
C PHE A 168 15.50 3.02 15.37
N TRP A 169 15.27 3.65 16.53
CA TRP A 169 13.99 3.56 17.24
C TRP A 169 12.85 4.26 16.50
N GLU A 170 13.12 5.44 15.93
CA GLU A 170 12.13 6.18 15.14
C GLU A 170 11.80 5.44 13.84
N ALA A 171 12.82 4.86 13.18
CA ALA A 171 12.64 4.04 11.99
C ALA A 171 11.82 2.77 12.27
N GLU A 172 12.03 2.10 13.41
CA GLU A 172 11.29 0.89 13.80
C GLU A 172 9.78 1.10 13.79
N LYS A 173 9.31 2.28 14.23
CA LYS A 173 7.87 2.63 14.28
C LYS A 173 7.24 2.79 12.91
N LEU A 174 8.04 3.11 11.90
CA LEU A 174 7.58 3.40 10.55
C LEU A 174 7.60 2.17 9.63
N LEU A 175 8.23 1.07 10.07
CA LEU A 175 8.36 -0.17 9.31
C LEU A 175 7.13 -1.06 9.46
N ALA A 176 6.59 -1.52 8.34
CA ALA A 176 5.46 -2.46 8.30
C ALA A 176 5.89 -3.93 8.49
N ASP A 177 7.13 -4.29 8.17
CA ASP A 177 7.57 -5.70 8.14
C ASP A 177 8.11 -6.17 9.49
N ASP A 178 7.52 -7.22 10.08
CA ASP A 178 7.90 -7.74 11.40
C ASP A 178 9.36 -8.23 11.45
N ARG A 179 9.82 -8.93 10.41
CA ARG A 179 11.21 -9.41 10.29
C ARG A 179 12.23 -8.28 10.32
N SER A 180 11.92 -7.15 9.68
CA SER A 180 12.81 -5.98 9.66
C SER A 180 12.84 -5.28 11.02
N ARG A 181 11.70 -5.24 11.73
CA ARG A 181 11.58 -4.69 13.08
C ARG A 181 12.40 -5.51 14.08
N GLU A 182 12.39 -6.84 13.96
CA GLU A 182 13.22 -7.72 14.79
C GLU A 182 14.72 -7.47 14.60
N LEU A 183 15.19 -7.29 13.36
CA LEU A 183 16.59 -6.96 13.07
C LEU A 183 17.00 -5.62 13.67
N LEU A 184 16.14 -4.60 13.59
CA LEU A 184 16.41 -3.31 14.21
C LEU A 184 16.44 -3.38 15.74
N ARG A 185 15.57 -4.20 16.37
CA ARG A 185 15.63 -4.42 17.83
C ARG A 185 16.92 -5.08 18.26
N ALA A 186 17.35 -6.12 17.54
CA ALA A 186 18.63 -6.78 17.80
C ALA A 186 19.79 -5.78 17.69
N ARG A 187 19.82 -4.99 16.61
CA ARG A 187 20.86 -3.98 16.38
C ARG A 187 20.86 -2.87 17.43
N ARG A 188 19.68 -2.42 17.88
CA ARG A 188 19.55 -1.47 18.99
C ARG A 188 20.06 -2.06 20.30
N GLY A 189 19.80 -3.34 20.56
CA GLY A 189 20.35 -4.05 21.71
C GLY A 189 21.88 -4.10 21.70
N ASP A 190 22.48 -4.29 20.52
CA ASP A 190 23.94 -4.21 20.35
C ASP A 190 24.47 -2.81 20.64
N LEU A 191 23.83 -1.78 20.10
CA LEU A 191 24.21 -0.38 20.32
C LEU A 191 24.12 0.02 21.79
N GLN A 192 23.04 -0.36 22.48
CA GLN A 192 22.89 -0.10 23.91
C GLN A 192 23.99 -0.77 24.74
N ARG A 193 24.45 -1.97 24.36
CA ARG A 193 25.61 -2.61 25.00
C ARG A 193 26.89 -1.81 24.79
N THR A 194 27.13 -1.30 23.58
CA THR A 194 28.30 -0.47 23.30
C THR A 194 28.26 0.87 24.04
N ILE A 195 27.10 1.54 24.09
CA ILE A 195 26.92 2.80 24.83
C ILE A 195 27.22 2.60 26.31
N ARG A 196 26.67 1.55 26.94
CA ARG A 196 26.96 1.24 28.35
C ARG A 196 28.43 0.92 28.61
N GLY A 197 29.09 0.27 27.66
CA GLY A 197 30.53 0.00 27.74
C GLY A 197 31.36 1.30 27.71
N LEU A 198 31.01 2.22 26.81
CA LEU A 198 31.68 3.52 26.68
C LEU A 198 31.38 4.45 27.86
N GLU A 199 30.15 4.48 28.37
CA GLU A 199 29.78 5.24 29.58
C GLU A 199 30.61 4.79 30.79
N LYS A 200 30.73 3.47 31.00
CA LYS A 200 31.58 2.93 32.07
C LYS A 200 33.06 3.25 31.90
N ALA A 201 33.56 3.28 30.67
CA ALA A 201 34.94 3.64 30.39
C ALA A 201 35.20 5.14 30.59
N ALA A 202 34.21 5.99 30.33
CA ALA A 202 34.28 7.43 30.55
C ALA A 202 34.10 7.84 32.02
N GLU A 203 33.35 7.06 32.81
CA GLU A 203 33.12 7.28 34.23
C GLU A 203 34.26 6.73 35.13
N ALA A 204 35.20 5.96 34.56
CA ALA A 204 36.40 5.55 35.27
C ALA A 204 37.33 6.76 35.51
N PRO A 205 37.67 7.10 36.76
CA PRO A 205 38.51 8.26 37.05
C PRO A 205 39.95 8.06 36.57
N PRO A 206 40.66 9.13 36.13
CA PRO A 206 42.08 9.04 35.82
C PRO A 206 42.88 8.78 37.10
N ALA A 207 43.45 7.58 37.21
CA ALA A 207 44.35 7.24 38.31
C ALA A 207 45.64 8.09 38.25
N PRO A 208 46.11 8.67 39.36
CA PRO A 208 47.43 9.27 39.43
C PRO A 208 48.50 8.17 39.61
N ALA A 209 49.52 8.16 38.76
CA ALA A 209 50.82 7.52 39.07
C ALA A 209 51.69 8.52 39.88
N PRO A 210 52.75 8.12 40.65
CA PRO A 210 53.62 6.97 40.39
C PRO A 210 54.27 6.23 41.61
N ALA A 211 54.98 5.14 41.26
CA ALA A 211 56.17 4.53 41.91
C ALA A 211 56.02 3.67 43.21
N ALA A 212 56.13 2.34 43.06
CA ALA A 212 57.18 1.50 43.68
C ALA A 212 57.01 0.00 43.32
N THR A 213 58.15 -0.62 43.07
CA THR A 213 58.48 -2.00 42.70
C THR A 213 57.93 -3.10 43.61
N VAL A 214 57.28 -4.14 43.05
CA VAL A 214 57.45 -5.58 43.38
C VAL A 214 57.11 -6.44 42.15
N ALA A 215 57.86 -7.52 41.95
CA ALA A 215 57.96 -8.37 40.77
C ALA A 215 56.94 -9.53 40.68
N VAL A 216 56.35 -9.73 39.47
CA VAL A 216 56.19 -10.99 38.68
C VAL A 216 55.25 -12.12 39.20
N PRO A 217 54.58 -12.92 38.33
CA PRO A 217 54.00 -12.69 36.98
C PRO A 217 52.48 -13.04 36.92
N VAL A 218 51.79 -12.66 35.83
CA VAL A 218 50.82 -13.47 35.03
C VAL A 218 50.05 -12.54 34.09
N ALA A 219 49.90 -13.00 32.86
CA ALA A 219 49.50 -12.27 31.67
C ALA A 219 48.04 -11.80 31.63
N GLU A 220 47.79 -10.64 31.01
CA GLU A 220 46.57 -10.43 30.23
C GLU A 220 46.80 -9.36 29.15
N ALA A 221 46.33 -9.68 27.94
CA ALA A 221 46.95 -9.30 26.70
C ALA A 221 46.39 -8.00 26.13
N ALA A 222 47.31 -7.08 25.86
CA ALA A 222 47.13 -6.08 24.82
C ALA A 222 46.80 -6.79 23.50
N TRP A 223 45.66 -6.43 22.88
CA TRP A 223 45.35 -6.81 21.51
C TRP A 223 46.23 -6.02 20.53
N THR A 224 47.53 -6.30 20.56
CA THR A 224 48.36 -6.22 19.36
C THR A 224 48.16 -7.52 18.61
N PRO A 225 47.71 -7.51 17.33
CA PRO A 225 47.71 -8.75 16.56
C PRO A 225 49.16 -9.26 16.56
N PRO A 226 49.42 -10.52 16.95
CA PRO A 226 50.74 -11.09 16.78
C PRO A 226 51.10 -10.94 15.30
N ALA A 227 52.37 -10.65 15.01
CA ALA A 227 52.93 -10.75 13.68
C ALA A 227 52.92 -12.24 13.27
N MET A 228 51.74 -12.79 13.06
CA MET A 228 51.55 -14.10 12.47
C MET A 228 51.65 -13.91 10.97
N ASP A 229 52.57 -14.66 10.37
CA ASP A 229 52.68 -14.76 8.93
C ASP A 229 51.31 -15.05 8.32
N ILE A 230 51.01 -14.37 7.21
CA ILE A 230 49.70 -14.39 6.55
C ILE A 230 49.24 -15.83 6.26
N SER A 231 50.18 -16.76 6.04
CA SER A 231 49.95 -18.19 5.89
C SER A 231 49.31 -18.84 7.13
N ALA A 232 49.82 -18.54 8.34
CA ALA A 232 49.28 -19.05 9.59
C ALA A 232 47.85 -18.54 9.84
N ARG A 233 47.59 -17.26 9.52
CA ARG A 233 46.25 -16.67 9.63
C ARG A 233 45.26 -17.29 8.65
N LEU A 234 45.70 -17.64 7.44
CA LEU A 234 44.87 -18.35 6.46
C LEU A 234 44.56 -19.79 6.89
N GLU A 235 45.50 -20.48 7.52
CA GLU A 235 45.23 -21.80 8.10
C GLU A 235 44.27 -21.73 9.28
N GLU A 236 44.37 -20.69 10.11
CA GLU A 236 43.46 -20.46 11.23
C GLU A 236 42.04 -20.11 10.75
N LEU A 237 41.92 -19.27 9.71
CA LEU A 237 40.65 -18.99 9.04
C LEU A 237 40.05 -20.25 8.40
N ARG A 238 40.87 -21.12 7.80
CA ARG A 238 40.40 -22.41 7.26
C ARG A 238 39.91 -23.33 8.37
N ARG A 239 40.61 -23.41 9.51
CA ARG A 239 40.15 -24.19 10.67
C ARG A 239 38.87 -23.63 11.26
N PHE A 240 38.73 -22.30 11.33
CA PHE A 240 37.53 -21.65 11.82
C PHE A 240 36.32 -21.87 10.90
N ALA A 241 36.53 -21.82 9.58
CA ALA A 241 35.49 -22.17 8.61
C ALA A 241 35.05 -23.64 8.74
N ALA A 242 35.99 -24.57 8.92
CA ALA A 242 35.67 -25.98 9.14
C ALA A 242 34.91 -26.24 10.46
N GLN A 243 35.19 -25.45 11.51
CA GLN A 243 34.44 -25.51 12.78
C GLN A 243 33.04 -24.92 12.67
N GLN A 244 32.85 -23.85 11.90
CA GLN A 244 31.53 -23.30 11.61
C GLN A 244 30.67 -24.30 10.83
N GLU A 245 31.25 -24.95 9.82
CA GLU A 245 30.55 -25.94 8.99
C GLU A 245 30.18 -27.19 9.81
N SER A 246 31.06 -27.67 10.69
CA SER A 246 30.74 -28.81 11.56
C SER A 246 29.67 -28.46 12.61
N ALA A 247 29.69 -27.24 13.16
CA ALA A 247 28.63 -26.75 14.06
C ALA A 247 27.28 -26.62 13.33
N GLN A 248 27.29 -26.19 12.07
CA GLN A 248 26.08 -26.09 11.26
C GLN A 248 25.51 -27.47 10.90
N VAL A 249 26.38 -28.44 10.58
CA VAL A 249 26.00 -29.84 10.33
C VAL A 249 25.47 -30.50 11.60
N GLN A 250 26.10 -30.28 12.76
CA GLN A 250 25.60 -30.77 14.05
C GLN A 250 24.23 -30.18 14.38
N ALA A 251 24.04 -28.87 14.22
CA ALA A 251 22.74 -28.23 14.44
C ALA A 251 21.65 -28.78 13.49
N GLN A 252 21.99 -29.05 12.23
CA GLN A 252 21.06 -29.69 11.29
C GLN A 252 20.75 -31.15 11.65
N GLN A 253 21.72 -31.88 12.19
CA GLN A 253 21.56 -33.26 12.61
C GLN A 253 20.72 -33.37 13.89
N GLU A 254 20.93 -32.48 14.86
CA GLU A 254 20.10 -32.37 16.07
C GLU A 254 18.64 -32.07 15.72
N ASN A 255 18.42 -31.11 14.81
CA ASN A 255 17.07 -30.79 14.31
C ASN A 255 16.40 -31.96 13.58
N ARG A 256 17.17 -32.76 12.83
CA ARG A 256 16.66 -33.99 12.19
C ARG A 256 16.32 -35.07 13.22
N THR A 257 17.09 -35.21 14.28
CA THR A 257 16.78 -36.16 15.36
C THR A 257 15.58 -35.73 16.21
N ASP A 258 15.39 -34.42 16.45
CA ASP A 258 14.20 -33.88 17.14
C ASP A 258 12.94 -34.08 16.28
N LEU A 259 13.00 -33.82 14.98
CA LEU A 259 11.87 -34.12 14.08
C LEU A 259 11.55 -35.62 14.01
N ALA A 260 12.56 -36.49 13.97
CA ALA A 260 12.36 -37.93 13.97
C ALA A 260 11.73 -38.43 15.28
N THR A 261 12.13 -37.88 16.42
CA THR A 261 11.54 -38.23 17.73
C THR A 261 10.12 -37.69 17.88
N ARG A 262 9.82 -36.48 17.39
CA ARG A 262 8.44 -35.94 17.33
C ARG A 262 7.54 -36.75 16.40
N LEU A 263 8.04 -37.20 15.26
CA LEU A 263 7.30 -38.07 14.35
C LEU A 263 7.07 -39.47 14.93
N ALA A 264 8.01 -40.00 15.73
CA ALA A 264 7.82 -41.23 16.48
C ALA A 264 6.76 -41.06 17.58
N ALA A 265 6.80 -39.95 18.33
CA ALA A 265 5.79 -39.62 19.35
C ALA A 265 4.38 -39.50 18.75
N LEU A 266 4.24 -38.83 17.60
CA LEU A 266 2.96 -38.71 16.87
C LEU A 266 2.45 -40.05 16.31
N LYS A 267 3.34 -40.97 15.93
CA LYS A 267 2.94 -42.33 15.50
C LYS A 267 2.40 -43.19 16.65
N HIS A 268 2.81 -42.92 17.88
CA HIS A 268 2.32 -43.61 19.08
C HIS A 268 1.06 -42.96 19.69
N GLU A 269 0.62 -41.79 19.20
CA GLU A 269 -0.58 -41.09 19.68
C GLU A 269 -1.90 -41.60 19.03
N LYS A 270 -1.82 -42.51 18.06
CA LYS A 270 -3.00 -43.23 17.50
C LYS A 270 -3.26 -44.54 18.26
N ALA A 271 -3.74 -44.43 19.50
CA ALA A 271 -4.61 -45.41 20.18
C ALA A 271 -4.83 -45.03 21.67
N GLY A 272 -5.42 -43.87 21.93
CA GLY A 272 -6.10 -43.63 23.21
C GLY A 272 -7.54 -44.17 23.13
N PRO A 273 -8.09 -44.80 24.19
CA PRO A 273 -9.48 -45.28 24.17
C PRO A 273 -10.42 -44.09 23.99
N ALA A 274 -11.37 -44.19 23.06
CA ALA A 274 -12.36 -43.15 22.84
C ALA A 274 -13.14 -42.86 24.14
N PRO A 275 -13.35 -41.58 24.51
CA PRO A 275 -14.15 -41.24 25.68
C PRO A 275 -15.59 -41.76 25.50
N PRO A 276 -16.24 -42.23 26.59
CA PRO A 276 -17.53 -42.90 26.50
C PRO A 276 -18.63 -42.00 25.94
N VAL A 277 -19.47 -42.59 25.09
CA VAL A 277 -20.54 -41.94 24.30
C VAL A 277 -21.56 -41.17 25.16
N ASP A 278 -21.62 -41.47 26.45
CA ASP A 278 -22.53 -40.85 27.42
C ASP A 278 -22.27 -39.35 27.64
N ASP A 279 -21.03 -38.87 27.47
CA ASP A 279 -20.68 -37.45 27.63
C ASP A 279 -21.19 -36.60 26.43
N LEU A 280 -21.26 -37.21 25.25
CA LEU A 280 -21.83 -36.61 24.03
C LEU A 280 -23.36 -36.57 24.09
N ALA A 281 -23.99 -37.63 24.60
CA ALA A 281 -25.44 -37.67 24.77
C ALA A 281 -25.93 -36.68 25.83
N GLN A 282 -25.19 -36.51 26.93
CA GLN A 282 -25.49 -35.48 27.93
C GLN A 282 -25.27 -34.06 27.39
N ARG A 283 -24.20 -33.83 26.61
CA ARG A 283 -23.97 -32.54 25.95
C ARG A 283 -25.06 -32.19 24.94
N LEU A 284 -25.54 -33.15 24.17
CA LEU A 284 -26.66 -32.95 23.25
C LEU A 284 -27.98 -32.68 23.97
N ARG A 285 -28.26 -33.32 25.12
CA ARG A 285 -29.43 -32.98 25.94
C ARG A 285 -29.37 -31.55 26.49
N ARG A 286 -28.19 -31.13 26.97
CA ARG A 286 -27.99 -29.75 27.46
C ARG A 286 -28.11 -28.72 26.33
N LEU A 287 -27.60 -29.04 25.14
CA LEU A 287 -27.70 -28.17 23.96
C LEU A 287 -29.14 -28.10 23.41
N LYS A 288 -29.94 -29.16 23.61
CA LYS A 288 -31.33 -29.25 23.17
C LYS A 288 -32.33 -28.64 24.15
N GLY A 289 -31.88 -28.18 25.32
CA GLY A 289 -32.70 -27.40 26.25
C GLY A 289 -33.66 -28.19 27.13
N ASP A 290 -33.60 -29.53 27.15
CA ASP A 290 -34.38 -30.35 28.09
C ASP A 290 -33.73 -30.33 29.48
N SER A 291 -34.08 -29.32 30.26
CA SER A 291 -33.86 -29.29 31.71
C SER A 291 -35.16 -28.89 32.39
N ASP A 292 -35.93 -29.90 32.76
CA ASP A 292 -37.18 -29.74 33.49
C ASP A 292 -36.94 -29.12 34.88
N LYS A 293 -37.63 -27.98 35.07
CA LYS A 293 -38.19 -27.41 36.32
C LYS A 293 -37.25 -26.74 37.33
N GLY A 294 -37.39 -25.40 37.43
CA GLY A 294 -37.07 -24.66 38.66
C GLY A 294 -37.02 -23.12 38.59
N GLY A 295 -38.11 -22.43 38.21
CA GLY A 295 -38.45 -21.05 38.66
C GLY A 295 -37.73 -19.86 38.01
N ALA A 296 -38.42 -19.12 37.13
CA ALA A 296 -38.99 -17.77 37.39
C ALA A 296 -37.98 -16.62 37.17
N THR A 297 -38.10 -15.71 36.19
CA THR A 297 -39.29 -14.97 35.73
C THR A 297 -39.01 -14.14 34.45
N ALA A 298 -40.08 -14.00 33.64
CA ALA A 298 -40.50 -12.87 32.77
C ALA A 298 -39.62 -12.49 31.56
N SER A 299 -40.10 -12.21 30.34
CA SER A 299 -41.42 -12.12 29.66
C SER A 299 -41.09 -12.02 28.15
N ALA A 300 -41.89 -12.33 27.13
CA ALA A 300 -43.33 -12.29 26.95
C ALA A 300 -43.73 -13.24 25.81
N ALA A 301 -44.98 -13.70 25.89
CA ALA A 301 -45.61 -14.69 25.03
C ALA A 301 -45.98 -14.17 23.63
N GLY A 302 -46.05 -15.12 22.70
CA GLY A 302 -46.65 -15.01 21.38
C GLY A 302 -46.64 -16.40 20.74
N ASP A 303 -47.42 -17.33 21.30
CA ASP A 303 -47.74 -18.61 20.68
C ASP A 303 -48.47 -18.34 19.36
N ALA A 304 -47.85 -18.73 18.26
CA ALA A 304 -48.55 -19.18 17.07
C ALA A 304 -47.85 -20.43 16.57
N GLU A 305 -48.60 -21.52 16.63
CA GLU A 305 -48.38 -22.86 16.10
C GLU A 305 -47.82 -22.82 14.67
N LEU A 306 -46.50 -22.67 14.54
CA LEU A 306 -45.82 -22.82 13.26
C LEU A 306 -45.41 -24.28 13.12
N GLU A 307 -46.26 -25.03 12.42
CA GLU A 307 -45.88 -26.23 11.70
C GLU A 307 -44.46 -26.05 11.15
N ARG A 308 -43.62 -27.06 11.36
CA ARG A 308 -42.21 -27.05 10.96
C ARG A 308 -42.07 -27.02 9.43
N LYS A 309 -42.34 -25.87 8.82
CA LYS A 309 -42.05 -25.56 7.44
C LYS A 309 -40.53 -25.60 7.26
N SER A 310 -40.09 -26.38 6.28
CA SER A 310 -38.67 -26.51 5.93
C SER A 310 -38.12 -25.14 5.56
N ALA A 311 -36.80 -24.94 5.70
CA ALA A 311 -36.15 -23.69 5.29
C ALA A 311 -36.44 -23.36 3.81
N ALA A 312 -36.64 -24.39 2.97
CA ALA A 312 -37.07 -24.24 1.59
C ALA A 312 -38.50 -23.67 1.48
N ASP A 313 -39.43 -24.12 2.32
CA ASP A 313 -40.82 -23.65 2.28
C ASP A 313 -40.93 -22.18 2.72
N ARG A 314 -40.06 -21.73 3.65
CA ARG A 314 -40.00 -20.31 4.06
C ARG A 314 -39.50 -19.41 2.92
N ILE A 315 -38.55 -19.88 2.12
CA ILE A 315 -38.03 -19.14 0.97
C ILE A 315 -39.09 -19.09 -0.13
N ILE A 316 -39.80 -20.20 -0.35
CA ILE A 316 -40.89 -20.24 -1.34
C ILE A 316 -41.99 -19.27 -0.93
N GLU A 317 -42.42 -19.29 0.34
CA GLU A 317 -43.45 -18.39 0.86
C GLU A 317 -43.03 -16.91 0.72
N GLN A 318 -41.77 -16.59 1.04
CA GLN A 318 -41.21 -15.25 0.85
C GLN A 318 -41.21 -14.81 -0.62
N VAL A 319 -40.79 -15.68 -1.55
CA VAL A 319 -40.79 -15.34 -2.99
C VAL A 319 -42.21 -15.20 -3.53
N THR A 320 -43.16 -16.02 -3.07
CA THR A 320 -44.58 -15.85 -3.42
C THR A 320 -45.17 -14.56 -2.85
N ASP A 321 -44.79 -14.16 -1.64
CA ASP A 321 -45.21 -12.89 -1.05
C ASP A 321 -44.58 -11.70 -1.79
N GLU A 322 -43.31 -11.79 -2.24
CA GLU A 322 -42.67 -10.76 -3.08
C GLU A 322 -43.34 -10.62 -4.45
N ILE A 323 -43.78 -11.74 -5.06
CA ILE A 323 -44.55 -11.72 -6.31
C ILE A 323 -45.97 -11.15 -6.09
N ALA A 324 -46.62 -11.51 -4.98
CA ALA A 324 -47.96 -11.03 -4.64
C ALA A 324 -47.98 -9.55 -4.23
N LEU A 325 -46.89 -9.05 -3.65
CA LEU A 325 -46.72 -7.65 -3.25
C LEU A 325 -46.20 -6.75 -4.37
N GLY A 326 -46.03 -7.26 -5.59
CA GLY A 326 -45.92 -6.47 -6.81
C GLY A 326 -44.96 -5.29 -6.67
N LEU A 327 -43.67 -5.57 -6.42
CA LEU A 327 -42.63 -4.58 -6.65
C LEU A 327 -42.52 -4.39 -8.17
N GLU A 328 -43.43 -3.58 -8.68
CA GLU A 328 -43.38 -3.00 -10.01
C GLU A 328 -42.01 -2.35 -10.20
N GLU A 329 -41.34 -2.83 -11.24
CA GLU A 329 -40.24 -2.18 -11.93
C GLU A 329 -40.66 -0.73 -12.19
N GLU A 330 -40.05 0.23 -11.49
CA GLU A 330 -40.29 1.66 -11.70
C GLU A 330 -39.73 2.04 -13.08
N GLU A 331 -40.55 1.81 -14.11
CA GLU A 331 -40.40 2.41 -15.44
C GLU A 331 -40.49 3.93 -15.28
N THR A 332 -39.34 4.60 -15.36
CA THR A 332 -39.31 6.04 -15.62
C THR A 332 -39.81 6.29 -17.04
N ASP A 333 -41.11 6.52 -17.17
CA ASP A 333 -41.76 7.06 -18.36
C ASP A 333 -41.68 8.60 -18.33
N GLU A 334 -40.69 9.16 -19.03
CA GLU A 334 -40.75 10.55 -19.50
C GLU A 334 -40.69 10.57 -21.03
N SER A 335 -41.74 10.02 -21.64
CA SER A 335 -42.05 10.20 -23.06
C SER A 335 -43.07 11.35 -23.22
N LYS A 336 -42.60 12.60 -23.33
CA LYS A 336 -43.40 13.68 -23.93
C LYS A 336 -42.72 14.16 -25.19
N GLU A 337 -43.39 13.81 -26.29
CA GLU A 337 -43.58 14.56 -27.55
C GLU A 337 -42.45 15.49 -27.99
N LEU A 338 -41.97 15.29 -29.22
CA LEU A 338 -42.08 16.28 -30.29
C LEU A 338 -41.32 15.75 -31.52
N ASP A 339 -42.05 15.20 -32.46
CA ASP A 339 -41.58 15.08 -33.84
C ASP A 339 -42.80 15.13 -34.76
N GLU A 340 -43.14 16.32 -35.28
CA GLU A 340 -43.84 16.46 -36.57
C GLU A 340 -43.33 17.71 -37.29
N SER A 341 -43.02 17.49 -38.56
CA SER A 341 -42.32 18.38 -39.49
C SER A 341 -43.26 19.34 -40.23
N ASP A 342 -42.62 20.35 -40.83
CA ASP A 342 -42.99 21.05 -42.07
C ASP A 342 -44.21 21.99 -42.11
N SER A 343 -43.97 23.28 -42.37
CA SER A 343 -44.15 23.88 -43.71
C SER A 343 -44.13 25.42 -43.71
N ASP A 344 -43.27 25.97 -44.57
CA ASP A 344 -43.39 27.19 -45.39
C ASP A 344 -44.04 28.48 -44.85
N SER A 345 -43.27 29.59 -44.86
CA SER A 345 -43.61 30.80 -45.65
C SER A 345 -42.51 31.88 -45.64
N LYS A 346 -41.92 32.07 -46.82
CA LYS A 346 -41.53 33.30 -47.55
C LYS A 346 -41.17 34.60 -46.79
N SER A 347 -39.97 35.12 -47.15
CA SER A 347 -39.60 36.51 -47.55
C SER A 347 -40.00 37.68 -46.62
N GLU A 348 -39.26 38.79 -46.41
CA GLU A 348 -38.60 39.69 -47.36
C GLU A 348 -37.55 40.60 -46.67
N SER A 349 -36.44 40.85 -47.39
CA SER A 349 -35.64 42.09 -47.54
C SER A 349 -35.57 43.21 -46.48
N SER A 350 -34.32 43.58 -46.11
CA SER A 350 -33.68 44.91 -46.30
C SER A 350 -32.33 44.93 -45.53
N SER A 351 -31.15 44.82 -46.17
CA SER A 351 -30.35 45.82 -46.92
C SER A 351 -29.35 46.62 -46.06
N SER A 352 -28.05 46.42 -46.38
CA SER A 352 -26.91 47.37 -46.40
C SER A 352 -26.59 48.15 -45.11
N GLY A 353 -25.38 48.16 -44.54
CA GLY A 353 -24.03 48.11 -45.12
C GLY A 353 -23.26 49.34 -44.63
N ASP A 354 -22.05 49.20 -44.07
CA ASP A 354 -20.83 49.95 -44.44
C ASP A 354 -19.65 49.72 -43.46
N SER A 355 -18.46 49.65 -44.07
CA SER A 355 -17.11 50.04 -43.62
C SER A 355 -16.51 49.50 -42.31
N SER A 356 -15.40 48.78 -42.44
CA SER A 356 -14.09 49.37 -42.12
C SER A 356 -12.93 48.48 -42.59
N THR A 357 -12.07 49.11 -43.38
CA THR A 357 -10.77 48.64 -43.88
C THR A 357 -9.75 48.55 -42.76
N ASP A 358 -8.97 47.46 -42.67
CA ASP A 358 -7.53 47.64 -42.45
C ASP A 358 -6.65 46.49 -42.97
N SER A 359 -5.94 46.84 -44.03
CA SER A 359 -4.56 46.53 -44.40
C SER A 359 -3.71 45.70 -43.42
N CYS A 360 -3.17 44.57 -43.91
CA CYS A 360 -1.80 44.14 -43.59
C CYS A 360 -1.18 43.35 -44.75
N LYS A 361 -0.46 44.06 -45.62
CA LYS A 361 0.58 43.53 -46.50
C LYS A 361 1.86 43.31 -45.67
N ARG A 362 2.43 42.10 -45.68
CA ARG A 362 3.90 41.96 -45.64
C ARG A 362 4.45 40.66 -46.22
N CYS A 363 4.99 40.81 -47.42
CA CYS A 363 6.27 40.31 -47.93
C CYS A 363 6.58 38.81 -47.93
N THR A 364 6.32 38.20 -49.09
CA THR A 364 7.12 37.14 -49.70
C THR A 364 8.27 37.74 -50.53
N ARG A 365 9.51 37.33 -50.24
CA ARG A 365 10.76 37.48 -51.02
C ARG A 365 11.80 36.62 -50.28
N ALA A 366 12.75 35.87 -50.84
CA ALA A 366 13.23 35.46 -52.16
C ALA A 366 14.09 34.20 -51.89
N ASN A 367 14.23 33.22 -52.77
CA ASN A 367 15.29 33.09 -53.78
C ASN A 367 15.07 31.70 -54.45
N GLY A 368 14.98 31.58 -55.77
CA GLY A 368 16.12 31.49 -56.71
C GLY A 368 16.41 30.00 -56.97
N GLY A 369 15.99 29.38 -58.10
CA GLY A 369 16.63 29.45 -59.43
C GLY A 369 17.98 28.69 -59.39
N SER A 370 18.40 27.80 -60.28
CA SER A 370 18.05 27.49 -61.67
C SER A 370 18.85 26.23 -62.09
N SER A 371 18.15 25.27 -62.71
CA SER A 371 18.46 24.63 -64.01
C SER A 371 19.82 23.98 -64.36
N THR A 372 19.66 22.89 -65.13
CA THR A 372 20.62 22.18 -66.03
C THR A 372 21.55 21.18 -65.31
N LYS A 373 21.82 19.95 -65.80
CA LYS A 373 22.14 19.55 -67.18
C LYS A 373 22.18 18.00 -67.31
N LYS A 374 21.77 17.50 -68.49
CA LYS A 374 22.26 16.30 -69.24
C LYS A 374 22.48 14.96 -68.49
N LYS A 375 21.81 13.90 -68.95
CA LYS A 375 22.28 13.06 -70.07
C LYS A 375 21.15 12.23 -70.65
#